data_AF-A0A8D5U417-F1
#
_entry.id   AF-A0A8D5U417-F1
#
_cell.length_a   1.000
_cell.length_b   1.000
_cell.length_c   1.000
_cell.angle_alpha   90.00
_cell.angle_beta   90.00
_cell.angle_gamma   90.00
#
_symmetry.space_group_name_H-M   'P 1'
#
loop_
_entity.id
_entity.type
_entity.pdbx_description
1 polymer ?
#
loop_
_entity_poly.entity_id
_entity_poly.type
_entity_poly.pdbx_seq_one_letter_code
_entity_poly.pdbx_strand_id
1 'polypeptide(L)'
;MRLGRLGKINEYVFTNIIYPNLGKIHDEVIVKLQHGVDTGAIDLGDGRVLVVKADPVFIVPQFGFRKASWFAVHILASDAMTSGIPLGMP
;
A
#
# COMPACT_ATOMS: atom_id res chain seq x y z
N MET A 1 22.18 17.48 7.83
CA MET A 1 21.14 16.45 7.60
C MET A 1 21.82 15.23 6.99
N ARG A 2 22.00 14.13 7.73
CA ARG A 2 22.57 12.89 7.15
C ARG A 2 21.47 12.24 6.29
N LEU A 3 21.65 12.20 4.97
CA LEU A 3 20.85 11.30 4.12
C LEU A 3 21.03 9.88 4.65
N GLY A 4 19.95 9.26 5.11
CA GLY A 4 19.94 7.97 5.78
C GLY A 4 20.37 6.82 4.86
N ARG A 5 20.69 5.68 5.47
CA ARG A 5 20.96 4.38 4.83
C ARG A 5 19.99 4.14 3.66
N LEU A 6 20.52 3.77 2.49
CA LEU A 6 19.74 3.30 1.34
C LEU A 6 18.71 2.25 1.80
N GLY A 7 17.42 2.43 1.48
CA GLY A 7 16.35 1.52 1.88
C GLY A 7 15.02 2.23 2.19
N LYS A 8 14.13 1.54 2.92
CA LYS A 8 12.85 2.10 3.39
C LYS A 8 13.10 3.32 4.28
N ILE A 9 12.16 4.27 4.27
CA ILE A 9 12.17 5.40 5.20
C ILE A 9 12.14 4.90 6.65
N ASN A 10 12.77 5.64 7.56
CA ASN A 10 12.76 5.29 8.97
C ASN A 10 11.48 5.83 9.67
N GLU A 11 11.23 5.32 10.88
CA GLU A 11 10.09 5.72 11.71
C GLU A 11 10.02 7.23 11.93
N TYR A 12 11.18 7.87 12.16
CA TYR A 12 11.24 9.31 12.39
C TYR A 12 10.65 10.11 11.22
N VAL A 13 11.04 9.78 9.98
CA VAL A 13 10.54 10.45 8.78
C VAL A 13 9.03 10.23 8.63
N PHE A 14 8.56 9.01 8.82
CA PHE A 14 7.13 8.73 8.72
C PHE A 14 6.33 9.51 9.77
N THR A 15 6.71 9.42 11.05
CA THR A 15 5.93 9.99 12.17
C THR A 15 5.96 11.52 12.20
N ASN A 16 7.09 12.15 11.83
CA ASN A 16 7.24 13.60 11.95
C ASN A 16 6.97 14.36 10.65
N ILE A 17 7.03 13.70 9.49
CA ILE A 17 6.91 14.37 8.20
C ILE A 17 5.66 13.91 7.45
N ILE A 18 5.39 12.60 7.36
CA ILE A 18 4.28 12.08 6.57
C ILE A 18 2.97 12.08 7.38
N TYR A 19 2.97 11.44 8.54
CA TYR A 19 1.78 11.22 9.36
C TYR A 19 1.04 12.50 9.80
N PRO A 20 1.71 13.63 10.10
CA PRO A 20 1.00 14.87 10.45
C PRO A 20 0.32 15.56 9.26
N ASN A 21 0.71 15.22 8.03
CA ASN A 21 0.26 15.86 6.79
C ASN A 21 -0.66 14.94 5.98
N LEU A 22 -1.46 14.12 6.67
CA LEU A 22 -2.50 13.32 6.03
C LEU A 22 -3.70 14.20 5.65
N GLY A 23 -4.45 13.74 4.65
CA GLY A 23 -5.68 14.41 4.22
C GLY A 23 -6.79 14.32 5.25
N LYS A 24 -8.01 14.64 4.80
CA LYS A 24 -9.21 14.52 5.62
C LYS A 24 -9.34 13.11 6.19
N ILE A 25 -9.69 13.00 7.47
CA ILE A 25 -10.03 11.74 8.10
C ILE A 25 -11.49 11.41 7.76
N HIS A 26 -11.70 10.18 7.33
CA HIS A 26 -12.98 9.62 6.91
C HIS A 26 -13.35 8.48 7.86
N ASP A 27 -14.59 8.47 8.34
CA ASP A 27 -15.06 7.49 9.33
C ASP A 27 -15.21 6.10 8.72
N GLU A 28 -15.47 6.04 7.42
CA GLU A 28 -15.52 4.81 6.62
C GLU A 28 -14.14 4.12 6.53
N VAL A 29 -13.03 4.80 6.83
CA VAL A 29 -11.67 4.22 6.80
C VAL A 29 -11.40 3.50 8.13
N ILE A 30 -11.74 2.21 8.18
CA ILE A 30 -11.63 1.37 9.37
C ILE A 30 -10.19 0.92 9.67
N VAL A 31 -9.34 0.74 8.65
CA VAL A 31 -7.89 0.53 8.82
C VAL A 31 -7.14 1.71 8.20
N LYS A 32 -6.66 2.59 9.08
CA LYS A 32 -5.91 3.81 8.73
C LYS A 32 -4.44 3.50 8.47
N LEU A 33 -3.75 4.46 7.84
CA LEU A 33 -2.29 4.41 7.68
C LEU A 33 -1.62 4.27 9.06
N GLN A 34 -0.87 3.19 9.25
CA GLN A 34 -0.18 2.89 10.50
C GLN A 34 1.15 2.19 10.21
N HIS A 35 2.11 2.30 11.13
CA HIS A 35 3.35 1.56 11.04
C HIS A 35 3.10 0.05 11.09
N GLY A 36 3.69 -0.70 10.15
CA GLY A 36 3.58 -2.15 10.09
C GLY A 36 2.24 -2.68 9.54
N VAL A 37 1.37 -1.80 9.06
CA VAL A 37 0.13 -2.20 8.37
C VAL A 37 0.35 -2.13 6.86
N ASP A 38 0.15 -3.26 6.19
CA ASP A 38 0.39 -3.38 4.76
C ASP A 38 -0.80 -2.97 3.90
N THR A 39 -2.03 -2.94 4.42
CA THR A 39 -3.25 -2.64 3.64
C THR A 39 -4.18 -1.67 4.34
N GLY A 40 -4.90 -0.85 3.58
CA GLY A 40 -6.02 -0.06 4.07
C GLY A 40 -7.33 -0.81 3.91
N ALA A 41 -8.31 -0.51 4.75
CA ALA A 41 -9.66 -1.08 4.66
C ALA A 41 -10.71 0.01 4.84
N ILE A 42 -11.72 -0.03 3.99
CA ILE A 42 -12.80 0.97 3.89
C ILE A 42 -14.14 0.23 3.98
N ASP A 43 -14.98 0.60 4.93
CA ASP A 43 -16.36 0.13 5.03
C ASP A 43 -17.20 0.73 3.90
N LEU A 44 -17.82 -0.12 3.09
CA LEU A 44 -18.72 0.29 2.01
C LEU A 44 -20.20 0.23 2.43
N GLY A 45 -20.49 -0.19 3.66
CA GLY A 45 -21.82 -0.51 4.13
C GLY A 45 -22.29 -1.90 3.68
N ASP A 46 -23.45 -2.31 4.18
CA ASP A 46 -24.11 -3.59 3.85
C ASP A 46 -23.23 -4.84 4.07
N GLY A 47 -22.33 -4.78 5.07
CA GLY A 47 -21.41 -5.88 5.37
C GLY A 47 -20.27 -6.04 4.35
N ARG A 48 -20.01 -5.05 3.49
CA ARG A 48 -18.94 -5.07 2.49
C ARG A 48 -17.78 -4.18 2.91
N VAL A 49 -16.56 -4.65 2.66
CA VAL A 49 -15.32 -3.92 2.92
C VAL A 49 -14.47 -3.90 1.65
N LEU A 50 -13.92 -2.74 1.32
CA LEU A 50 -12.89 -2.59 0.30
C LEU A 50 -11.51 -2.61 0.96
N VAL A 51 -10.69 -3.60 0.61
CA VAL A 51 -9.26 -3.62 0.94
C VAL A 51 -8.48 -2.96 -0.17
N VAL A 52 -7.57 -2.06 0.20
CA VAL A 52 -6.70 -1.34 -0.73
C VAL A 52 -5.23 -1.51 -0.38
N LYS A 53 -4.41 -1.69 -1.41
CA LYS A 53 -2.94 -1.70 -1.35
C LYS A 53 -2.42 -0.82 -2.48
N ALA A 54 -1.33 -0.09 -2.23
CA ALA A 54 -0.61 0.62 -3.25
C ALA A 54 0.89 0.48 -3.00
N ASP A 55 1.64 0.27 -4.08
CA ASP A 55 3.09 0.22 -4.07
C ASP A 55 3.64 0.91 -5.32
N PRO A 56 4.80 1.58 -5.21
CA PRO A 56 5.51 2.08 -6.38
C PRO A 56 6.02 0.91 -7.23
N VAL A 57 5.73 0.95 -8.53
CA VAL A 57 6.25 -0.02 -9.49
C VAL A 57 7.49 0.57 -10.17
N PHE A 58 8.59 -0.18 -10.16
CA PHE A 58 9.79 0.16 -10.91
C PHE A 58 9.86 -0.65 -12.20
N ILE A 59 9.92 0.03 -13.35
CA ILE A 59 10.04 -0.61 -14.67
C ILE A 59 11.52 -0.59 -15.06
N VAL A 60 12.09 -1.78 -15.31
CA VAL A 60 13.41 -1.93 -15.92
C VAL A 60 13.22 -2.06 -17.44
N PRO A 61 13.58 -1.04 -18.25
CA PRO A 61 13.27 -1.03 -19.69
C PRO A 61 13.85 -2.24 -20.44
N GLN A 62 14.99 -2.76 -20.01
CA GLN A 62 15.65 -3.93 -20.60
C GLN A 62 14.80 -5.22 -20.53
N PHE A 63 13.81 -5.29 -19.62
CA PHE A 63 12.91 -6.44 -19.52
C PHE A 63 11.66 -6.32 -20.40
N GLY A 64 11.42 -5.16 -21.01
CA GLY A 64 10.24 -4.89 -21.82
C GLY A 64 8.95 -4.73 -21.00
N PHE A 65 7.98 -3.99 -21.55
CA PHE A 65 6.75 -3.63 -20.83
C PHE A 65 5.91 -4.83 -20.43
N ARG A 66 5.80 -5.87 -21.27
CA ARG A 66 5.00 -7.06 -20.97
C ARG A 66 5.43 -7.74 -19.67
N LYS A 67 6.75 -7.95 -19.51
CA LYS A 67 7.30 -8.59 -18.32
C LYS A 67 7.25 -7.66 -17.10
N ALA A 68 7.53 -6.37 -17.29
CA ALA A 68 7.42 -5.39 -16.22
C ALA A 68 5.99 -5.26 -15.67
N SER A 69 4.98 -5.21 -16.54
CA SER A 69 3.57 -5.20 -16.14
C SER A 69 3.17 -6.49 -15.43
N TRP A 70 3.66 -7.64 -15.89
CA TRP A 70 3.44 -8.91 -15.21
C TRP A 70 3.98 -8.86 -13.77
N PHE A 71 5.23 -8.42 -13.57
CA PHE A 71 5.79 -8.26 -12.22
C PHE A 71 4.99 -7.27 -11.36
N ALA A 72 4.61 -6.13 -11.93
CA ALA A 72 3.85 -5.10 -11.23
C ALA A 72 2.53 -5.62 -10.66
N VAL A 73 1.76 -6.33 -11.50
CA VAL A 73 0.48 -6.92 -11.10
C VAL A 73 0.68 -7.99 -10.05
N HIS A 74 1.65 -8.88 -10.25
CA HIS A 74 1.88 -9.99 -9.32
C HIS A 74 2.39 -9.52 -7.95
N ILE A 75 3.25 -8.51 -7.88
CA ILE A 75 3.72 -7.93 -6.60
C ILE A 75 2.53 -7.34 -5.83
N LEU A 76 1.73 -6.48 -6.47
CA LEU A 76 0.57 -5.86 -5.82
C LEU A 76 -0.49 -6.89 -5.40
N ALA A 77 -0.75 -7.90 -6.25
CA ALA A 77 -1.69 -8.96 -5.93
C ALA A 77 -1.20 -9.79 -4.73
N SER A 78 0.09 -10.15 -4.69
CA SER A 78 0.67 -10.87 -3.56
C SER A 78 0.57 -10.09 -2.25
N ASP A 79 0.85 -8.79 -2.26
CA ASP A 79 0.72 -7.94 -1.08
C ASP A 79 -0.73 -7.81 -0.62
N ALA A 80 -1.67 -7.61 -1.54
CA ALA A 80 -3.08 -7.51 -1.20
C ALA A 80 -3.63 -8.82 -0.60
N MET A 81 -3.15 -9.98 -1.04
CA MET A 81 -3.53 -11.28 -0.47
C MET A 81 -3.08 -11.46 0.99
N THR A 82 -2.10 -10.68 1.48
CA THR A 82 -1.70 -10.72 2.91
C THR A 82 -2.78 -10.17 3.85
N SER A 83 -3.78 -9.48 3.32
CA SER A 83 -4.96 -9.05 4.09
C SER A 83 -5.82 -10.21 4.58
N GLY A 84 -5.65 -11.42 4.03
CA GLY A 84 -6.51 -12.57 4.30
C GLY A 84 -7.86 -12.52 3.58
N ILE A 85 -8.10 -11.48 2.75
CA ILE A 85 -9.32 -11.32 1.96
C ILE A 85 -9.03 -11.73 0.51
N PRO A 86 -9.84 -12.63 -0.09
CA PRO A 86 -9.65 -13.03 -1.49
C PRO A 86 -9.76 -11.85 -2.46
N LEU A 87 -8.82 -11.75 -3.40
CA LEU A 87 -8.89 -10.81 -4.52
C LEU A 87 -9.95 -11.27 -5.52
N GLY A 88 -11.19 -10.87 -5.30
CA GLY A 88 -12.28 -11.02 -6.26
C GLY A 88 -12.57 -12.46 -6.68
N MET A 89 -13.25 -13.21 -5.82
CA MET A 89 -14.33 -14.14 -6.17
C MET A 89 -15.09 -14.51 -4.88
N PRO A 90 -16.44 -14.54 -4.86
CA PRO A 90 -17.17 -15.29 -3.84
C PRO A 90 -16.93 -16.80 -3.97
#